data_AF-A0AAV5Q4T6-F1
#
_entry.id   AF-A0AAV5Q4T6-F1
#
_cell.length_a   1.000
_cell.length_b   1.000
_cell.length_c   1.000
_cell.angle_alpha   90.00
_cell.angle_beta   90.00
_cell.angle_gamma   90.00
#
_symmetry.space_group_name_H-M   'P 1'
#
loop_
_entity.id
_entity.type
_entity.pdbx_description
1 polymer ?
#
loop_
_entity_poly.entity_id
_entity_poly.type
_entity_poly.pdbx_seq_one_letter_code
_entity_poly.pdbx_strand_id
1 'polypeptide(L)'
;MISLGRKNKSLILALAILATLAFVLLAPRESTPVVPSMEKADFSEGTPAAPSNDDSLLSGAQIEQDKVAPEQKGFEKTEKVAVGSGTDATLKSKQDAVDKADAKAAAKAKSDAKVAAGSSKGDSKAAASSSKGDSKAAAGSSKGDSKAGSTAAKSDYEYVIMIDAGSTGSRVHVYTFDTTTSPPTLINEEFEMLKPGLSSFDVDSEGAALSLDPLLAVALKSIPKDKYSCSPVAVKATAGLRLLGDAKSAAILKEVRRHLEEDFPFPVVEGDGVSIMDGSDEGVFAWITANYLLGNIGSSKKIDTAAVFDLGGGSTQIVFEPTDGEKMIEGEHKYSIEFGGRDFTLYQYSHLGYGLMQGRRQINAAILETYLKTDSTLEPLTAAEAKSNPSAKISIENPCVPPGVTAEDVIVEMDDGTKYVVNFVSPAKSLSDKKAETASTQCKFIAESILNKDATCISKSCSFNGVFQPSLKNQFSALADMYVFSYFYDRLEPIGMPLTFTLGEMQKITEQVCAGSSMWDQYFKQAKHIKELETEPLWCQDLVFMTSLLHVGYDIPLSRELKTAKTIEDNELGWCLGASLPLLDGKDWKCKVTKEI
;
A
#
# COMPACT_ATOMS: atom_id res chain seq x y z
N MET A 1 12.88 39.70 -43.71
CA MET A 1 14.14 40.46 -43.59
C MET A 1 14.55 40.38 -42.12
N ILE A 2 15.72 39.91 -41.68
CA ILE A 2 16.95 39.40 -42.32
C ILE A 2 17.40 38.12 -41.57
N SER A 3 18.06 37.19 -42.27
CA SER A 3 18.63 35.97 -41.66
C SER A 3 19.98 36.25 -40.99
N LEU A 4 20.21 35.70 -39.79
CA LEU A 4 21.50 35.73 -39.09
C LEU A 4 21.93 34.32 -38.68
N GLY A 5 23.16 33.96 -39.09
CA GLY A 5 23.57 32.57 -39.30
C GLY A 5 24.10 31.81 -38.08
N ARG A 6 24.09 30.48 -38.24
CA ARG A 6 24.35 29.42 -37.24
C ARG A 6 25.80 29.34 -36.68
N LYS A 7 26.61 30.40 -36.73
CA LYS A 7 28.06 30.36 -36.45
C LYS A 7 28.55 30.89 -35.08
N ASN A 8 27.70 31.54 -34.26
CA ASN A 8 28.16 32.11 -32.97
C ASN A 8 28.01 31.21 -31.73
N LYS A 9 27.43 30.00 -31.82
CA LYS A 9 27.21 29.17 -30.62
C LYS A 9 28.49 28.51 -30.05
N SER A 10 29.48 28.19 -30.89
CA SER A 10 30.74 27.56 -30.41
C SER A 10 31.65 28.52 -29.65
N LEU A 11 31.60 29.83 -29.94
CA LEU A 11 32.47 30.82 -29.28
C LEU A 11 32.00 31.11 -27.84
N ILE A 12 30.69 31.08 -27.60
CA ILE A 12 30.09 31.25 -26.26
C ILE A 12 30.41 30.05 -25.36
N LEU A 13 30.39 28.83 -25.91
CA LEU A 13 30.70 27.61 -25.16
C LEU A 13 32.19 27.55 -24.74
N ALA A 14 33.11 28.02 -25.59
CA ALA A 14 34.54 28.08 -25.27
C ALA A 14 34.86 29.08 -24.13
N LEU A 15 34.15 30.21 -24.07
CA LEU A 15 34.31 31.21 -23.01
C LEU A 15 33.77 30.73 -21.64
N ALA A 16 32.72 29.92 -21.63
CA ALA A 16 32.16 29.34 -20.40
C ALA A 16 33.11 28.33 -19.73
N ILE A 17 33.83 27.52 -20.53
CA ILE A 17 34.75 26.47 -20.02
C ILE A 17 36.05 27.07 -19.45
N LEU A 18 36.51 28.21 -19.98
CA LEU A 18 37.67 28.93 -19.43
C LEU A 18 37.36 29.63 -18.09
N ALA A 19 36.10 30.02 -17.85
CA ALA A 19 35.70 30.62 -16.57
C ALA A 19 35.63 29.60 -15.42
N THR A 20 35.28 28.34 -15.69
CA THR A 20 35.20 27.29 -14.66
C THR A 20 36.56 26.74 -14.24
N LEU A 21 37.57 26.68 -15.12
CA LEU A 21 38.92 26.28 -14.72
C LEU A 21 39.65 27.31 -13.83
N ALA A 22 39.29 28.60 -13.91
CA ALA A 22 39.93 29.65 -13.12
C ALA A 22 39.55 29.60 -11.62
N PHE A 23 38.40 29.02 -11.28
CA PHE A 23 37.87 29.00 -9.91
C PHE A 23 38.44 27.87 -9.03
N VAL A 24 39.14 26.89 -9.63
CA VAL A 24 39.66 25.70 -8.92
C VAL A 24 41.07 25.92 -8.34
N LEU A 25 41.75 27.03 -8.69
CA LEU A 25 43.15 27.30 -8.32
C LEU A 25 43.37 28.30 -7.17
N LEU A 26 42.30 28.77 -6.52
CA LEU A 26 42.37 29.76 -5.42
C LEU A 26 41.48 29.40 -4.23
N ALA A 27 41.81 28.30 -3.54
CA ALA A 27 41.30 27.97 -2.20
C ALA A 27 42.48 27.87 -1.21
N PRO A 28 42.44 28.56 -0.05
CA PRO A 28 43.52 28.52 0.93
C PRO A 28 43.55 27.19 1.70
N ARG A 29 44.76 26.73 2.05
CA ARG A 29 44.98 25.57 2.94
C ARG A 29 44.57 25.91 4.37
N GLU A 30 43.62 25.18 4.92
CA GLU A 30 43.43 25.11 6.37
C GLU A 30 44.28 24.01 7.03
N SER A 31 44.62 24.23 8.29
CA SER A 31 45.61 23.48 9.06
C SER A 31 45.02 22.29 9.81
N THR A 32 45.74 21.18 9.83
CA THR A 32 45.45 20.00 10.65
C THR A 32 45.47 20.30 12.15
N PRO A 33 44.44 19.92 12.94
CA PRO A 33 44.50 19.96 14.39
C PRO A 33 45.33 18.79 14.95
N VAL A 34 46.10 19.09 16.00
CA VAL A 34 46.96 18.13 16.72
C VAL A 34 46.14 17.31 17.72
N VAL A 35 46.38 16.01 17.79
CA VAL A 35 45.78 15.10 18.78
C VAL A 35 46.69 15.01 20.02
N PRO A 36 46.19 15.32 21.24
CA PRO A 36 46.88 14.96 22.48
C PRO A 36 46.45 13.57 22.98
N SER A 37 47.41 12.75 23.41
CA SER A 37 47.16 11.45 24.04
C SER A 37 47.27 11.55 25.56
N MET A 38 46.21 11.16 26.29
CA MET A 38 46.15 10.79 27.71
C MET A 38 44.86 9.98 27.91
N GLU A 39 44.70 9.06 28.86
CA GLU A 39 45.62 8.13 29.54
C GLU A 39 44.73 6.96 30.03
N LYS A 40 45.29 5.78 30.33
CA LYS A 40 44.46 4.64 30.79
C LYS A 40 43.97 4.85 32.22
N ALA A 41 42.68 4.60 32.44
CA ALA A 41 42.14 4.25 33.76
C ALA A 41 41.40 2.91 33.65
N ASP A 42 41.85 1.95 34.44
CA ASP A 42 41.32 0.59 34.57
C ASP A 42 40.27 0.58 35.70
N PHE A 43 39.14 -0.12 35.56
CA PHE A 43 38.42 -0.70 36.72
C PHE A 43 37.35 -1.74 36.31
N SER A 44 37.11 -2.66 37.23
CA SER A 44 36.53 -4.01 37.07
C SER A 44 35.05 -4.15 36.70
N GLU A 45 34.74 -5.36 36.22
CA GLU A 45 33.40 -5.95 36.04
C GLU A 45 32.46 -5.79 37.26
N GLY A 46 31.16 -5.65 36.99
CA GLY A 46 30.08 -5.67 37.98
C GLY A 46 28.75 -6.09 37.34
N THR A 47 28.12 -7.14 37.88
CA THR A 47 26.91 -7.78 37.34
C THR A 47 25.67 -6.87 37.45
N PRO A 48 24.77 -6.79 36.45
CA PRO A 48 23.51 -6.06 36.58
C PRO A 48 22.48 -6.87 37.38
N ALA A 49 21.95 -6.26 38.45
CA ALA A 49 20.77 -6.75 39.17
C ALA A 49 19.47 -6.26 38.50
N ALA A 50 18.38 -7.01 38.69
CA ALA A 50 17.07 -6.70 38.10
C ALA A 50 16.42 -5.44 38.71
N PRO A 51 15.66 -4.66 37.93
CA PRO A 51 14.87 -3.54 38.46
C PRO A 51 13.62 -4.02 39.20
N SER A 52 13.36 -3.42 40.35
CA SER A 52 12.15 -3.60 41.15
C SER A 52 11.00 -2.75 40.62
N ASN A 53 9.81 -3.35 40.47
CA ASN A 53 8.56 -2.60 40.31
C ASN A 53 8.15 -2.00 41.65
N ASP A 54 7.72 -0.74 41.64
CA ASP A 54 6.91 -0.16 42.72
C ASP A 54 6.01 0.91 42.10
N ASP A 55 4.70 0.64 42.03
CA ASP A 55 3.72 1.67 41.64
C ASP A 55 2.31 1.37 42.17
N SER A 56 1.56 2.43 42.44
CA SER A 56 0.14 2.47 42.86
C SER A 56 -0.24 1.86 44.23
N LEU A 57 -0.16 2.73 45.24
CA LEU A 57 -1.21 2.86 46.25
C LEU A 57 -2.60 2.94 45.59
N LEU A 58 -3.57 2.14 46.08
CA LEU A 58 -4.95 2.54 46.44
C LEU A 58 -5.86 1.31 46.58
N SER A 59 -6.16 0.91 47.82
CA SER A 59 -7.22 -0.05 48.13
C SER A 59 -7.98 0.40 49.38
N GLY A 60 -9.32 0.33 49.33
CA GLY A 60 -10.14 0.61 50.53
C GLY A 60 -11.53 1.18 50.29
N ALA A 61 -12.48 0.33 49.89
CA ALA A 61 -13.90 0.44 50.29
C ALA A 61 -14.65 -0.88 49.98
N GLN A 62 -15.00 -1.64 51.01
CA GLN A 62 -16.09 -2.63 50.93
C GLN A 62 -17.33 -2.00 51.58
N ILE A 63 -18.51 -2.14 50.98
CA ILE A 63 -19.80 -2.16 51.70
C ILE A 63 -20.66 -3.29 51.12
N GLU A 64 -21.51 -3.82 52.00
CA GLU A 64 -22.17 -5.12 52.08
C GLU A 64 -23.09 -5.58 50.92
N GLN A 65 -23.34 -6.90 50.93
CA GLN A 65 -24.48 -7.54 50.28
C GLN A 65 -25.73 -7.39 51.13
N ASP A 66 -26.91 -7.26 50.52
CA ASP A 66 -28.11 -7.83 51.10
C ASP A 66 -29.09 -8.36 50.04
N LYS A 67 -29.97 -9.28 50.44
CA LYS A 67 -30.76 -10.15 49.55
C LYS A 67 -32.25 -9.74 49.43
N VAL A 68 -32.92 -10.46 48.52
CA VAL A 68 -34.36 -10.83 48.50
C VAL A 68 -35.26 -10.03 47.55
N ALA A 69 -35.89 -10.75 46.61
CA ALA A 69 -37.09 -10.37 45.86
C ALA A 69 -38.33 -11.01 46.52
N PRO A 70 -39.57 -10.55 46.22
CA PRO A 70 -40.30 -11.19 45.11
C PRO A 70 -41.27 -10.29 44.32
N GLU A 71 -41.94 -10.92 43.36
CA GLU A 71 -42.89 -10.39 42.36
C GLU A 71 -44.13 -9.68 42.92
N GLN A 72 -44.78 -8.82 42.11
CA GLN A 72 -46.19 -9.06 41.69
C GLN A 72 -46.72 -8.19 40.52
N LYS A 73 -47.32 -8.90 39.55
CA LYS A 73 -48.54 -8.64 38.76
C LYS A 73 -48.84 -7.23 38.18
N GLY A 74 -48.83 -7.20 36.85
CA GLY A 74 -49.25 -6.12 35.95
C GLY A 74 -50.70 -5.62 36.02
N PHE A 75 -50.98 -4.67 35.13
CA PHE A 75 -52.32 -4.33 34.65
C PHE A 75 -52.24 -3.83 33.20
N GLU A 76 -53.06 -4.39 32.30
CA GLU A 76 -53.26 -3.82 30.97
C GLU A 76 -54.15 -2.57 31.06
N LYS A 77 -53.86 -1.55 30.24
CA LYS A 77 -54.97 -0.87 29.55
C LYS A 77 -54.55 -0.25 28.22
N THR A 78 -54.98 -0.90 27.16
CA THR A 78 -54.99 -0.40 25.79
C THR A 78 -56.07 0.67 25.64
N GLU A 79 -55.78 1.77 24.96
CA GLU A 79 -56.80 2.42 24.13
C GLU A 79 -56.17 2.89 22.81
N LYS A 80 -56.72 2.37 21.70
CA LYS A 80 -56.39 2.75 20.32
C LYS A 80 -57.24 3.97 19.95
N VAL A 81 -56.86 4.76 18.93
CA VAL A 81 -57.48 4.83 17.56
C VAL A 81 -57.25 6.29 17.08
N ALA A 82 -57.21 6.71 15.80
CA ALA A 82 -56.80 6.23 14.46
C ALA A 82 -57.25 7.32 13.43
N VAL A 83 -56.78 7.48 12.18
CA VAL A 83 -55.58 7.09 11.41
C VAL A 83 -55.55 8.01 10.17
N GLY A 84 -54.38 8.42 9.66
CA GLY A 84 -54.25 9.12 8.38
C GLY A 84 -52.83 9.69 8.16
N SER A 85 -51.93 9.01 7.45
CA SER A 85 -51.87 8.82 5.98
C SER A 85 -51.21 10.01 5.26
N GLY A 86 -50.07 9.85 4.57
CA GLY A 86 -49.31 8.59 4.40
C GLY A 86 -48.12 8.67 3.43
N THR A 87 -47.62 7.48 3.05
CA THR A 87 -46.75 7.12 1.90
C THR A 87 -45.42 7.89 1.77
N ASP A 88 -44.22 7.29 1.85
CA ASP A 88 -43.75 5.91 1.62
C ASP A 88 -44.05 5.33 0.22
N ALA A 89 -43.08 5.51 -0.66
CA ALA A 89 -42.86 4.71 -1.86
C ALA A 89 -41.40 4.91 -2.35
N THR A 90 -40.47 4.03 -1.96
CA THR A 90 -39.40 3.38 -2.80
C THR A 90 -38.54 2.43 -1.94
N LEU A 91 -39.17 1.58 -1.12
CA LEU A 91 -38.51 0.44 -0.45
C LEU A 91 -39.29 -0.86 -0.71
N LYS A 92 -39.57 -1.13 -1.99
CA LYS A 92 -40.26 -2.37 -2.42
C LYS A 92 -39.94 -2.78 -3.87
N SER A 93 -38.66 -3.01 -4.15
CA SER A 93 -38.19 -3.59 -5.42
C SER A 93 -36.88 -4.39 -5.34
N LYS A 94 -36.37 -4.68 -4.13
CA LYS A 94 -35.12 -5.47 -3.93
C LYS A 94 -35.28 -6.76 -3.11
N GLN A 95 -36.50 -7.20 -2.80
CA GLN A 95 -36.73 -8.48 -2.12
C GLN A 95 -37.03 -9.65 -3.10
N ASP A 96 -37.46 -9.37 -4.34
CA ASP A 96 -37.76 -10.40 -5.36
C ASP A 96 -36.56 -10.75 -6.27
N ALA A 97 -35.38 -10.20 -5.98
CA ALA A 97 -34.15 -10.44 -6.75
C ALA A 97 -33.20 -11.45 -6.08
N VAL A 98 -33.37 -11.72 -4.78
CA VAL A 98 -32.50 -12.63 -4.01
C VAL A 98 -32.91 -14.09 -4.26
N ASP A 99 -34.22 -14.40 -4.23
CA ASP A 99 -34.77 -15.75 -4.41
C ASP A 99 -34.65 -16.32 -5.85
N LYS A 100 -33.88 -15.67 -6.74
CA LYS A 100 -33.54 -16.17 -8.10
C LYS A 100 -32.05 -16.35 -8.36
N ALA A 101 -31.17 -16.03 -7.41
CA ALA A 101 -29.75 -16.35 -7.51
C ALA A 101 -29.46 -17.81 -7.11
N ASP A 102 -30.09 -18.29 -6.02
CA ASP A 102 -29.81 -19.61 -5.42
C ASP A 102 -30.23 -20.81 -6.29
N ALA A 103 -31.10 -20.59 -7.29
CA ALA A 103 -31.50 -21.62 -8.24
C ALA A 103 -30.44 -21.91 -9.33
N LYS A 104 -29.41 -21.06 -9.50
CA LYS A 104 -28.40 -21.23 -10.58
C LYS A 104 -27.04 -21.74 -10.09
N ALA A 105 -26.74 -21.61 -8.80
CA ALA A 105 -25.53 -22.19 -8.19
C ALA A 105 -25.61 -23.73 -8.06
N ALA A 106 -26.81 -24.29 -7.86
CA ALA A 106 -27.02 -25.73 -7.64
C ALA A 106 -26.84 -26.64 -8.89
N ALA A 107 -26.55 -26.06 -10.07
CA ALA A 107 -26.51 -26.78 -11.35
C ALA A 107 -25.10 -27.09 -11.91
N LYS A 108 -24.01 -26.56 -11.31
CA LYS A 108 -22.62 -26.77 -11.78
C LYS A 108 -21.78 -27.66 -10.83
N ALA A 109 -22.42 -28.43 -9.96
CA ALA A 109 -21.76 -29.33 -8.99
C ALA A 109 -22.19 -30.81 -9.13
N LYS A 110 -22.56 -31.25 -10.35
CA LYS A 110 -22.92 -32.65 -10.67
C LYS A 110 -22.37 -33.16 -12.01
N SER A 111 -21.10 -32.89 -12.24
CA SER A 111 -20.17 -33.57 -13.16
C SER A 111 -18.77 -33.09 -12.73
N ASP A 112 -17.85 -33.91 -12.20
CA ASP A 112 -17.66 -35.34 -12.44
C ASP A 112 -17.33 -36.12 -11.17
N ALA A 113 -18.09 -37.18 -10.88
CA ALA A 113 -17.82 -38.12 -9.78
C ALA A 113 -18.49 -39.49 -10.01
N LYS A 114 -18.04 -40.25 -11.03
CA LYS A 114 -18.23 -41.71 -11.06
C LYS A 114 -17.30 -42.39 -12.07
N VAL A 115 -17.09 -43.70 -11.86
CA VAL A 115 -16.17 -44.62 -12.58
C VAL A 115 -14.72 -44.45 -12.09
N ALA A 116 -14.06 -45.43 -11.45
CA ALA A 116 -14.50 -46.80 -11.11
C ALA A 116 -13.91 -47.30 -9.78
N ALA A 117 -14.68 -48.16 -9.09
CA ALA A 117 -14.11 -49.16 -8.21
C ALA A 117 -14.15 -50.51 -8.95
N GLY A 118 -13.00 -51.15 -9.13
CA GLY A 118 -12.86 -52.44 -9.81
C GLY A 118 -11.61 -53.16 -9.30
N SER A 119 -11.81 -54.28 -8.61
CA SER A 119 -10.76 -54.94 -7.82
C SER A 119 -10.07 -56.08 -8.59
N SER A 120 -8.76 -56.24 -8.41
CA SER A 120 -8.08 -57.52 -8.64
C SER A 120 -6.87 -57.68 -7.71
N LYS A 121 -6.85 -58.75 -6.90
CA LYS A 121 -5.70 -59.21 -6.12
C LYS A 121 -4.65 -59.87 -7.03
N GLY A 122 -3.39 -59.87 -6.60
CA GLY A 122 -2.30 -60.65 -7.24
C GLY A 122 -0.99 -60.59 -6.45
N ASP A 123 -0.76 -61.60 -5.60
CA ASP A 123 0.36 -61.73 -4.66
C ASP A 123 1.78 -61.65 -5.26
N SER A 124 2.76 -61.07 -4.52
CA SER A 124 3.92 -61.82 -3.96
C SER A 124 5.23 -61.01 -3.76
N LYS A 125 5.88 -61.31 -2.62
CA LYS A 125 7.34 -61.31 -2.35
C LYS A 125 8.16 -60.00 -2.40
N ALA A 126 8.29 -59.42 -1.21
CA ALA A 126 9.55 -59.32 -0.45
C ALA A 126 10.91 -59.42 -1.18
N ALA A 127 11.75 -58.40 -0.98
CA ALA A 127 13.06 -58.56 -0.32
C ALA A 127 13.55 -57.21 0.25
N ALA A 128 14.06 -57.21 1.48
CA ALA A 128 14.78 -56.08 2.06
C ALA A 128 16.28 -56.43 2.16
N SER A 129 17.15 -55.52 1.74
CA SER A 129 18.59 -55.50 1.99
C SER A 129 19.06 -54.08 1.66
N SER A 130 19.33 -53.21 2.63
CA SER A 130 20.47 -53.18 3.56
C SER A 130 21.74 -52.59 2.93
N SER A 131 22.37 -51.69 3.69
CA SER A 131 23.28 -50.64 3.25
C SER A 131 24.77 -51.01 3.36
N LYS A 132 25.63 -50.02 3.02
CA LYS A 132 27.11 -50.00 2.95
C LYS A 132 27.66 -50.55 1.62
N GLY A 133 28.53 -49.87 0.88
CA GLY A 133 29.23 -48.60 1.10
C GLY A 133 30.74 -48.83 1.17
N ASP A 134 31.50 -48.19 0.27
CA ASP A 134 32.89 -47.80 0.51
C ASP A 134 33.42 -46.87 -0.59
N SER A 135 34.28 -45.94 -0.19
CA SER A 135 34.87 -44.91 -1.05
C SER A 135 36.16 -45.41 -1.71
N LYS A 136 36.39 -45.09 -2.99
CA LYS A 136 37.76 -44.99 -3.50
C LYS A 136 37.91 -44.01 -4.66
N ALA A 137 38.74 -42.99 -4.45
CA ALA A 137 39.21 -42.12 -5.52
C ALA A 137 40.27 -42.84 -6.38
N ALA A 138 40.24 -42.60 -7.68
CA ALA A 138 41.34 -42.89 -8.59
C ALA A 138 41.36 -41.84 -9.70
N ALA A 139 42.47 -41.12 -9.83
CA ALA A 139 42.68 -40.18 -10.93
C ALA A 139 43.00 -40.94 -12.22
N GLY A 140 42.40 -40.53 -13.34
CA GLY A 140 42.66 -41.10 -14.66
C GLY A 140 42.51 -40.03 -15.74
N SER A 141 43.64 -39.54 -16.26
CA SER A 141 43.66 -38.58 -17.36
C SER A 141 43.67 -39.31 -18.71
N SER A 142 42.73 -38.99 -19.59
CA SER A 142 42.87 -39.28 -21.04
C SER A 142 42.34 -38.12 -21.87
N LYS A 143 43.04 -37.82 -22.97
CA LYS A 143 42.77 -36.68 -23.84
C LYS A 143 41.71 -37.03 -24.89
N GLY A 144 40.89 -36.03 -25.21
CA GLY A 144 40.39 -35.77 -26.56
C GLY A 144 39.26 -36.67 -27.08
N ASP A 145 38.10 -36.06 -27.28
CA ASP A 145 37.72 -35.78 -28.67
C ASP A 145 36.83 -34.55 -28.79
N SER A 146 37.04 -33.77 -29.85
CA SER A 146 36.32 -32.52 -30.08
C SER A 146 35.06 -32.77 -30.90
N LYS A 147 33.88 -32.58 -30.31
CA LYS A 147 32.66 -32.34 -31.09
C LYS A 147 31.92 -31.13 -30.54
N ALA A 148 32.19 -29.99 -31.17
CA ALA A 148 31.46 -28.75 -30.94
C ALA A 148 30.00 -28.96 -31.34
N GLY A 149 29.16 -29.18 -30.34
CA GLY A 149 27.71 -29.16 -30.40
C GLY A 149 27.21 -28.35 -29.22
N SER A 150 27.59 -27.07 -29.17
CA SER A 150 26.96 -26.13 -28.25
C SER A 150 25.53 -25.91 -28.74
N THR A 151 24.64 -26.80 -28.32
CA THR A 151 23.27 -26.38 -28.01
C THR A 151 23.41 -25.34 -26.92
N ALA A 152 23.45 -24.07 -27.32
CA ALA A 152 23.11 -23.00 -26.40
C ALA A 152 21.78 -23.40 -25.77
N ALA A 153 21.77 -23.62 -24.46
CA ALA A 153 20.52 -23.84 -23.75
C ALA A 153 19.65 -22.61 -24.08
N LYS A 154 18.47 -22.85 -24.66
CA LYS A 154 17.50 -21.77 -24.77
C LYS A 154 17.18 -21.36 -23.35
N SER A 155 17.67 -20.20 -22.96
CA SER A 155 17.12 -19.49 -21.81
C SER A 155 15.72 -19.06 -22.21
N ASP A 156 14.74 -19.85 -21.81
CA ASP A 156 13.33 -19.54 -22.01
C ASP A 156 12.94 -18.45 -21.01
N TYR A 157 13.43 -17.24 -21.28
CA TYR A 157 13.03 -16.03 -20.60
C TYR A 157 11.67 -15.59 -21.12
N GLU A 158 10.76 -15.32 -20.18
CA GLU A 158 9.44 -14.78 -20.41
C GLU A 158 9.32 -13.37 -19.85
N TYR A 159 8.43 -12.57 -20.43
CA TYR A 159 8.28 -11.16 -20.11
C TYR A 159 6.82 -10.84 -19.84
N VAL A 160 6.55 -10.13 -18.75
CA VAL A 160 5.19 -9.71 -18.37
C VAL A 160 5.17 -8.20 -18.20
N ILE A 161 4.16 -7.54 -18.77
CA ILE A 161 3.95 -6.10 -18.66
C ILE A 161 2.73 -5.87 -17.78
N MET A 162 2.94 -5.26 -16.62
CA MET A 162 1.86 -4.84 -15.72
C MET A 162 1.79 -3.32 -15.65
N ILE A 163 0.61 -2.76 -15.90
CA ILE A 163 0.34 -1.33 -15.73
C ILE A 163 -0.55 -1.13 -14.52
N ASP A 164 -0.01 -0.46 -13.50
CA ASP A 164 -0.78 0.05 -12.36
C ASP A 164 -1.37 1.42 -12.73
N ALA A 165 -2.69 1.48 -12.82
CA ALA A 165 -3.44 2.72 -12.99
C ALA A 165 -3.92 3.26 -11.63
N GLY A 166 -2.96 3.81 -10.87
CA GLY A 166 -3.17 4.47 -9.60
C GLY A 166 -3.96 5.79 -9.68
N SER A 167 -4.40 6.29 -8.53
CA SER A 167 -5.17 7.54 -8.42
C SER A 167 -4.33 8.80 -8.69
N THR A 168 -3.06 8.80 -8.31
CA THR A 168 -2.15 9.96 -8.41
C THR A 168 -1.17 9.88 -9.58
N GLY A 169 -1.11 8.74 -10.26
CA GLY A 169 -0.19 8.45 -11.36
C GLY A 169 -0.38 7.03 -11.89
N SER A 170 0.19 6.75 -13.05
CA SER A 170 0.21 5.41 -13.65
C SER A 170 1.65 4.92 -13.76
N ARG A 171 1.86 3.61 -13.57
CA ARG A 171 3.18 2.95 -13.63
C ARG A 171 3.18 1.82 -14.64
N VAL A 172 4.34 1.51 -15.20
CA VAL A 172 4.60 0.23 -15.89
C VAL A 172 5.69 -0.52 -15.17
N HIS A 173 5.50 -1.83 -15.09
CA HIS A 173 6.48 -2.80 -14.64
C HIS A 173 6.67 -3.80 -15.78
N VAL A 174 7.90 -3.94 -16.25
CA VAL A 174 8.27 -4.89 -17.31
C VAL A 174 9.18 -5.94 -16.68
N TYR A 175 8.57 -7.04 -16.25
CA TYR A 175 9.28 -8.12 -15.59
C TYR A 175 9.91 -9.07 -16.60
N THR A 176 11.11 -9.57 -16.30
CA THR A 176 11.77 -10.67 -16.99
C THR A 176 11.92 -11.84 -16.03
N PHE A 177 11.41 -13.02 -16.40
CA PHE A 177 11.48 -14.23 -15.57
C PHE A 177 12.28 -15.34 -16.24
N ASP A 178 13.00 -16.11 -15.44
CA ASP A 178 13.43 -17.46 -15.77
C ASP A 178 12.32 -18.45 -15.36
N THR A 179 11.66 -19.06 -16.35
CA THR A 179 10.59 -20.05 -16.14
C THR A 179 11.11 -21.49 -16.11
N THR A 180 12.43 -21.70 -16.13
CA THR A 180 13.03 -23.04 -15.91
C THR A 180 13.03 -23.46 -14.44
N THR A 181 12.75 -22.53 -13.53
CA THR A 181 12.57 -22.74 -12.09
C THR A 181 11.09 -22.73 -11.70
N SER A 182 10.77 -23.31 -10.54
CA SER A 182 9.40 -23.34 -9.99
C SER A 182 9.42 -23.01 -8.49
N PRO A 183 8.78 -21.91 -8.04
CA PRO A 183 8.15 -20.88 -8.88
C PRO A 183 9.18 -20.17 -9.79
N PRO A 184 8.74 -19.53 -10.89
CA PRO A 184 9.62 -18.77 -11.77
C PRO A 184 10.46 -17.75 -11.01
N THR A 185 11.71 -17.55 -11.43
CA THR A 185 12.65 -16.63 -10.78
C THR A 185 12.67 -15.29 -11.51
N LEU A 186 12.43 -14.20 -10.79
CA LEU A 186 12.55 -12.84 -11.31
C LEU A 186 14.02 -12.52 -11.59
N ILE A 187 14.29 -12.03 -12.80
CA ILE A 187 15.63 -11.70 -13.30
C ILE A 187 15.86 -10.19 -13.38
N ASN A 188 14.82 -9.43 -13.77
CA ASN A 188 14.88 -7.97 -13.92
C ASN A 188 13.47 -7.37 -13.88
N GLU A 189 13.36 -6.15 -13.38
CA GLU A 189 12.21 -5.26 -13.54
C GLU A 189 12.67 -3.96 -14.21
N GLU A 190 11.99 -3.53 -15.27
CA GLU A 190 12.09 -2.16 -15.75
C GLU A 190 10.84 -1.39 -15.31
N PHE A 191 11.03 -0.25 -14.65
CA PHE A 191 9.98 0.54 -14.04
C PHE A 191 9.98 1.99 -14.50
N GLU A 192 8.79 2.55 -14.75
CA GLU A 192 8.58 3.98 -15.05
C GLU A 192 7.22 4.43 -14.47
N MET A 193 7.15 5.67 -13.97
CA MET A 193 5.93 6.26 -13.40
C MET A 193 5.64 7.63 -14.02
N LEU A 194 4.39 7.84 -14.43
CA LEU A 194 3.87 9.13 -14.90
C LEU A 194 2.80 9.69 -13.94
N LYS A 195 2.59 11.02 -14.04
CA LYS A 195 1.45 11.72 -13.45
C LYS A 195 0.79 12.61 -14.53
N PRO A 196 -0.54 12.81 -14.50
CA PRO A 196 -1.50 12.29 -13.52
C PRO A 196 -1.91 10.83 -13.81
N GLY A 197 -2.71 10.23 -12.92
CA GLY A 197 -3.32 8.91 -13.15
C GLY A 197 -4.62 8.97 -13.95
N LEU A 198 -5.09 7.81 -14.46
CA LEU A 198 -6.24 7.69 -15.35
C LEU A 198 -7.53 8.37 -14.85
N SER A 199 -7.73 8.45 -13.53
CA SER A 199 -8.90 9.12 -12.95
C SER A 199 -8.98 10.63 -13.21
N SER A 200 -7.92 11.25 -13.74
CA SER A 200 -7.91 12.68 -14.10
C SER A 200 -8.52 12.98 -15.47
N PHE A 201 -8.81 11.95 -16.26
CA PHE A 201 -9.35 12.04 -17.62
C PHE A 201 -10.85 11.69 -17.64
N ASP A 202 -11.61 12.22 -16.67
CA ASP A 202 -12.96 11.77 -16.32
C ASP A 202 -14.03 11.92 -17.42
N VAL A 203 -13.72 12.69 -18.47
CA VAL A 203 -14.54 12.91 -19.68
C VAL A 203 -13.75 12.70 -20.98
N ASP A 204 -12.51 12.22 -20.91
CA ASP A 204 -11.58 12.11 -22.04
C ASP A 204 -10.92 10.72 -22.07
N SER A 205 -11.70 9.70 -22.45
CA SER A 205 -11.22 8.31 -22.46
C SER A 205 -10.10 8.05 -23.49
N GLU A 206 -10.04 8.82 -24.57
CA GLU A 206 -8.97 8.74 -25.58
C GLU A 206 -7.67 9.32 -25.03
N GLY A 207 -7.71 10.52 -24.42
CA GLY A 207 -6.57 11.09 -23.70
C GLY A 207 -6.10 10.20 -22.53
N ALA A 208 -7.02 9.51 -21.85
CA ALA A 208 -6.69 8.53 -20.82
C ALA A 208 -5.85 7.37 -21.37
N ALA A 209 -6.24 6.79 -22.52
CA ALA A 209 -5.49 5.70 -23.14
C ALA A 209 -4.12 6.16 -23.67
N LEU A 210 -4.08 7.29 -24.38
CA LEU A 210 -2.84 7.90 -24.89
C LEU A 210 -1.87 8.32 -23.77
N SER A 211 -2.36 8.59 -22.56
CA SER A 211 -1.49 8.89 -21.41
C SER A 211 -0.55 7.72 -21.03
N LEU A 212 -0.86 6.49 -21.46
CA LEU A 212 -0.04 5.29 -21.24
C LEU A 212 1.04 5.09 -22.33
N ASP A 213 1.04 5.84 -23.42
CA ASP A 213 2.02 5.68 -24.51
C ASP A 213 3.49 5.76 -24.06
N PRO A 214 3.91 6.71 -23.19
CA PRO A 214 5.31 6.78 -22.78
C PRO A 214 5.70 5.60 -21.89
N LEU A 215 4.75 5.02 -21.14
CA LEU A 215 4.94 3.80 -20.35
C LEU A 215 5.08 2.57 -21.28
N LEU A 216 4.20 2.43 -22.28
CA LEU A 216 4.27 1.34 -23.25
C LEU A 216 5.52 1.43 -24.15
N ALA A 217 6.05 2.63 -24.37
CA ALA A 217 7.34 2.83 -25.02
C ALA A 217 8.53 2.27 -24.22
N VAL A 218 8.44 2.21 -22.88
CA VAL A 218 9.43 1.51 -22.04
C VAL A 218 9.36 0.01 -22.31
N ALA A 219 8.16 -0.60 -22.29
CA ALA A 219 7.99 -2.03 -22.61
C ALA A 219 8.53 -2.40 -24.02
N LEU A 220 8.29 -1.55 -25.02
CA LEU A 220 8.86 -1.73 -26.37
C LEU A 220 10.39 -1.63 -26.39
N LYS A 221 10.98 -0.75 -25.57
CA LYS A 221 12.44 -0.59 -25.47
C LYS A 221 13.11 -1.76 -24.73
N SER A 222 12.44 -2.31 -23.71
CA SER A 222 13.02 -3.30 -22.80
C SER A 222 12.89 -4.74 -23.29
N ILE A 223 11.83 -5.08 -24.04
CA ILE A 223 11.59 -6.44 -24.51
C ILE A 223 12.22 -6.65 -25.91
N PRO A 224 12.84 -7.81 -26.21
CA PRO A 224 13.28 -8.15 -27.56
C PRO A 224 12.11 -8.20 -28.57
N LYS A 225 12.31 -7.68 -29.78
CA LYS A 225 11.24 -7.56 -30.79
C LYS A 225 10.61 -8.89 -31.21
N ASP A 226 11.37 -9.98 -31.16
CA ASP A 226 10.91 -11.35 -31.42
C ASP A 226 10.07 -11.94 -30.27
N LYS A 227 10.09 -11.30 -29.09
CA LYS A 227 9.34 -11.71 -27.90
C LYS A 227 8.02 -10.96 -27.72
N TYR A 228 7.87 -9.73 -28.25
CA TYR A 228 6.67 -8.89 -28.11
C TYR A 228 5.34 -9.64 -28.25
N SER A 229 5.21 -10.46 -29.30
CA SER A 229 3.97 -11.20 -29.59
C SER A 229 3.59 -12.20 -28.51
N CYS A 230 4.51 -12.59 -27.62
CA CYS A 230 4.33 -13.53 -26.53
C CYS A 230 4.65 -12.90 -25.15
N SER A 231 4.54 -11.58 -25.02
CA SER A 231 4.74 -10.86 -23.75
C SER A 231 3.42 -10.24 -23.30
N PRO A 232 2.64 -10.88 -22.40
CA PRO A 232 1.33 -10.38 -22.00
C PRO A 232 1.38 -8.99 -21.39
N VAL A 233 0.38 -8.16 -21.74
CA VAL A 233 0.11 -6.90 -21.07
C VAL A 233 -1.22 -6.96 -20.32
N ALA A 234 -1.19 -6.50 -19.08
CA ALA A 234 -2.37 -6.27 -18.26
C ALA A 234 -2.37 -4.84 -17.69
N VAL A 235 -3.57 -4.27 -17.53
CA VAL A 235 -3.80 -2.98 -16.87
C VAL A 235 -4.77 -3.19 -15.73
N LYS A 236 -4.37 -2.77 -14.53
CA LYS A 236 -5.21 -2.86 -13.34
C LYS A 236 -5.31 -1.47 -12.72
N ALA A 237 -6.52 -0.93 -12.71
CA ALA A 237 -6.82 0.32 -12.03
C ALA A 237 -7.21 0.07 -10.57
N THR A 238 -6.79 0.97 -9.68
CA THR A 238 -7.05 0.86 -8.23
C THR A 238 -8.22 1.76 -7.81
N ALA A 239 -8.33 2.06 -6.51
CA ALA A 239 -9.43 2.82 -5.92
C ALA A 239 -9.74 4.17 -6.62
N GLY A 240 -8.74 4.84 -7.20
CA GLY A 240 -8.93 6.14 -7.89
C GLY A 240 -9.93 6.09 -9.03
N LEU A 241 -9.87 5.04 -9.86
CA LEU A 241 -10.77 4.92 -11.01
C LEU A 241 -12.19 4.49 -10.59
N ARG A 242 -12.34 3.76 -9.47
CA ARG A 242 -13.66 3.41 -8.89
C ARG A 242 -14.47 4.66 -8.53
N LEU A 243 -13.80 5.67 -7.97
CA LEU A 243 -14.43 6.90 -7.48
C LEU A 243 -15.06 7.76 -8.59
N LEU A 244 -14.74 7.52 -9.87
CA LEU A 244 -15.43 8.19 -10.99
C LEU A 244 -16.84 7.65 -11.26
N GLY A 245 -17.19 6.48 -10.73
CA GLY A 245 -18.44 5.79 -10.98
C GLY A 245 -18.46 4.98 -12.29
N ASP A 246 -19.15 3.84 -12.25
CA ASP A 246 -19.11 2.74 -13.22
C ASP A 246 -19.04 3.17 -14.70
N ALA A 247 -19.89 4.12 -15.10
CA ALA A 247 -20.00 4.56 -16.49
C ALA A 247 -18.71 5.22 -17.03
N LYS A 248 -18.05 6.05 -16.21
CA LYS A 248 -16.79 6.72 -16.59
C LYS A 248 -15.63 5.74 -16.56
N SER A 249 -15.55 4.93 -15.49
CA SER A 249 -14.51 3.94 -15.31
C SER A 249 -14.52 2.90 -16.44
N ALA A 250 -15.71 2.42 -16.83
CA ALA A 250 -15.87 1.48 -17.93
C ALA A 250 -15.53 2.09 -19.31
N ALA A 251 -15.84 3.38 -19.53
CA ALA A 251 -15.46 4.07 -20.77
C ALA A 251 -13.94 4.17 -20.93
N ILE A 252 -13.23 4.58 -19.86
CA ILE A 252 -11.76 4.65 -19.83
C ILE A 252 -11.13 3.26 -20.05
N LEU A 253 -11.56 2.24 -19.30
CA LEU A 253 -11.00 0.88 -19.43
C LEU A 253 -11.25 0.26 -20.80
N LYS A 254 -12.41 0.53 -21.41
CA LYS A 254 -12.71 0.07 -22.77
C LYS A 254 -11.75 0.70 -23.79
N GLU A 255 -11.48 1.99 -23.68
CA GLU A 255 -10.59 2.69 -24.61
C GLU A 255 -9.12 2.26 -24.42
N VAL A 256 -8.68 2.10 -23.17
CA VAL A 256 -7.37 1.50 -22.85
C VAL A 256 -7.23 0.09 -23.44
N ARG A 257 -8.27 -0.75 -23.32
CA ARG A 257 -8.25 -2.10 -23.94
C ARG A 257 -8.15 -2.03 -25.46
N ARG A 258 -8.96 -1.18 -26.13
CA ARG A 258 -8.89 -0.99 -27.59
C ARG A 258 -7.47 -0.60 -28.03
N HIS A 259 -6.91 0.42 -27.38
CA HIS A 259 -5.57 0.96 -27.66
C HIS A 259 -4.48 -0.11 -27.55
N LEU A 260 -4.49 -0.93 -26.50
CA LEU A 260 -3.53 -2.03 -26.33
C LEU A 260 -3.74 -3.18 -27.35
N GLU A 261 -4.98 -3.46 -27.71
CA GLU A 261 -5.31 -4.53 -28.66
C GLU A 261 -4.93 -4.15 -30.10
N GLU A 262 -5.22 -2.92 -30.52
CA GLU A 262 -5.07 -2.41 -31.90
C GLU A 262 -3.69 -1.79 -32.18
N ASP A 263 -3.16 -0.98 -31.27
CA ASP A 263 -2.01 -0.10 -31.54
C ASP A 263 -0.65 -0.66 -31.03
N PHE A 264 -0.67 -1.70 -30.18
CA PHE A 264 0.54 -2.33 -29.60
C PHE A 264 0.74 -3.82 -29.96
N PRO A 265 2.00 -4.31 -30.03
CA PRO A 265 2.31 -5.68 -30.46
C PRO A 265 2.10 -6.75 -29.37
N PHE A 266 1.84 -6.34 -28.13
CA PHE A 266 1.70 -7.21 -26.97
C PHE A 266 0.31 -7.87 -26.92
N PRO A 267 0.19 -9.18 -26.61
CA PRO A 267 -1.09 -9.80 -26.35
C PRO A 267 -1.71 -9.23 -25.06
N VAL A 268 -2.93 -8.72 -25.14
CA VAL A 268 -3.67 -8.26 -23.96
C VAL A 268 -4.29 -9.47 -23.29
N VAL A 269 -4.20 -9.55 -21.95
CA VAL A 269 -4.83 -10.63 -21.18
C VAL A 269 -6.36 -10.63 -21.41
N GLU A 270 -6.92 -11.82 -21.65
CA GLU A 270 -8.35 -12.02 -21.89
C GLU A 270 -9.15 -11.63 -20.61
N GLY A 271 -10.47 -11.44 -20.72
CA GLY A 271 -11.32 -11.16 -19.56
C GLY A 271 -10.93 -9.90 -18.75
N ASP A 272 -10.43 -10.08 -17.54
CA ASP A 272 -10.06 -9.05 -16.58
C ASP A 272 -8.68 -8.41 -16.83
N GLY A 273 -7.99 -8.78 -17.92
CA GLY A 273 -6.68 -8.21 -18.30
C GLY A 273 -6.62 -6.68 -18.43
N VAL A 274 -7.77 -6.02 -18.62
CA VAL A 274 -7.91 -4.55 -18.46
C VAL A 274 -9.13 -4.33 -17.56
N SER A 275 -8.89 -4.12 -16.26
CA SER A 275 -9.96 -4.04 -15.25
C SER A 275 -9.63 -3.06 -14.13
N ILE A 276 -10.62 -2.83 -13.26
CA ILE A 276 -10.33 -2.43 -11.88
C ILE A 276 -9.95 -3.70 -11.12
N MET A 277 -8.87 -3.67 -10.32
CA MET A 277 -8.50 -4.76 -9.40
C MET A 277 -9.40 -4.72 -8.16
N ASP A 278 -9.73 -5.85 -7.51
CA ASP A 278 -10.40 -5.82 -6.21
C ASP A 278 -9.41 -5.44 -5.10
N GLY A 279 -9.85 -4.75 -4.05
CA GLY A 279 -8.99 -4.38 -2.92
C GLY A 279 -8.48 -5.61 -2.16
N SER A 280 -9.23 -6.72 -2.21
CA SER A 280 -8.75 -8.02 -1.71
C SER A 280 -7.55 -8.54 -2.48
N ASP A 281 -7.63 -8.47 -3.81
CA ASP A 281 -6.58 -8.96 -4.69
C ASP A 281 -5.35 -8.05 -4.62
N GLU A 282 -5.55 -6.73 -4.55
CA GLU A 282 -4.50 -5.71 -4.35
C GLU A 282 -3.65 -6.03 -3.11
N GLY A 283 -4.29 -6.26 -1.95
CA GLY A 283 -3.58 -6.64 -0.73
C GLY A 283 -2.85 -7.98 -0.85
N VAL A 284 -3.51 -9.03 -1.38
CA VAL A 284 -2.92 -10.37 -1.46
C VAL A 284 -1.76 -10.41 -2.45
N PHE A 285 -1.87 -9.77 -3.61
CA PHE A 285 -0.77 -9.68 -4.56
C PHE A 285 0.42 -8.88 -4.01
N ALA A 286 0.18 -7.82 -3.22
CA ALA A 286 1.27 -7.10 -2.55
C ALA A 286 1.95 -7.96 -1.46
N TRP A 287 1.18 -8.79 -0.74
CA TRP A 287 1.72 -9.80 0.18
C TRP A 287 2.56 -10.88 -0.53
N ILE A 288 2.12 -11.32 -1.72
CA ILE A 288 2.88 -12.25 -2.57
C ILE A 288 4.19 -11.59 -3.01
N THR A 289 4.17 -10.36 -3.54
CA THR A 289 5.38 -9.62 -3.93
C THR A 289 6.39 -9.55 -2.79
N ALA A 290 5.96 -9.04 -1.62
CA ALA A 290 6.86 -8.85 -0.48
C ALA A 290 7.48 -10.19 -0.03
N ASN A 291 6.66 -11.22 0.15
CA ASN A 291 7.16 -12.51 0.63
C ASN A 291 7.94 -13.31 -0.41
N TYR A 292 7.69 -13.09 -1.70
CA TYR A 292 8.47 -13.66 -2.80
C TYR A 292 9.87 -13.04 -2.85
N LEU A 293 9.97 -11.70 -2.83
CA LEU A 293 11.25 -10.98 -2.82
C LEU A 293 12.05 -11.20 -1.53
N LEU A 294 11.39 -11.51 -0.41
CA LEU A 294 12.05 -11.91 0.84
C LEU A 294 12.43 -13.40 0.90
N GLY A 295 12.02 -14.22 -0.08
CA GLY A 295 12.24 -15.67 -0.08
C GLY A 295 11.45 -16.47 0.97
N ASN A 296 10.44 -15.87 1.60
CA ASN A 296 9.59 -16.51 2.61
C ASN A 296 8.60 -17.52 1.99
N ILE A 297 8.19 -17.28 0.75
CA ILE A 297 7.37 -18.18 -0.08
C ILE A 297 8.14 -18.67 -1.30
N GLY A 298 7.61 -19.67 -1.99
CA GLY A 298 8.28 -20.29 -3.15
C GLY A 298 9.31 -21.38 -2.80
N SER A 299 9.67 -21.55 -1.52
CA SER A 299 10.46 -22.69 -1.05
C SER A 299 9.60 -23.71 -0.30
N SER A 300 10.02 -24.98 -0.34
CA SER A 300 9.38 -26.10 0.38
C SER A 300 9.56 -26.04 1.90
N LYS A 301 10.38 -25.12 2.42
CA LYS A 301 10.51 -24.88 3.87
C LYS A 301 9.36 -24.00 4.32
N LYS A 302 8.63 -24.39 5.37
CA LYS A 302 7.74 -23.46 6.07
C LYS A 302 8.59 -22.48 6.89
N ILE A 303 8.55 -21.22 6.46
CA ILE A 303 9.17 -20.05 7.11
C ILE A 303 8.00 -19.10 7.42
N ASP A 304 8.10 -18.36 8.53
CA ASP A 304 7.14 -17.31 8.88
C ASP A 304 7.11 -16.25 7.76
N THR A 305 5.93 -15.90 7.29
CA THR A 305 5.76 -14.85 6.27
C THR A 305 5.63 -13.48 6.91
N ALA A 306 6.10 -12.45 6.23
CA ALA A 306 5.90 -11.06 6.61
C ALA A 306 4.42 -10.66 6.48
N ALA A 307 3.96 -9.82 7.41
CA ALA A 307 2.72 -9.06 7.26
C ALA A 307 2.96 -7.85 6.37
N VAL A 308 1.94 -7.47 5.60
CA VAL A 308 1.97 -6.37 4.63
C VAL A 308 0.88 -5.36 4.95
N PHE A 309 1.28 -4.09 4.94
CA PHE A 309 0.42 -2.92 5.11
C PHE A 309 0.70 -1.94 3.97
N ASP A 310 -0.21 -1.89 3.00
CA ASP A 310 -0.12 -0.97 1.87
C ASP A 310 -0.99 0.25 2.15
N LEU A 311 -0.42 1.46 2.05
CA LEU A 311 -1.18 2.71 2.16
C LEU A 311 -1.23 3.38 0.79
N GLY A 312 -2.32 3.14 0.07
CA GLY A 312 -2.65 3.83 -1.17
C GLY A 312 -3.27 5.21 -0.94
N GLY A 313 -3.66 5.88 -2.03
CA GLY A 313 -4.32 7.19 -1.95
C GLY A 313 -5.81 7.09 -1.55
N GLY A 314 -6.50 6.04 -2.00
CA GLY A 314 -7.94 5.84 -1.79
C GLY A 314 -8.31 4.76 -0.76
N SER A 315 -7.40 3.83 -0.47
CA SER A 315 -7.59 2.70 0.43
C SER A 315 -6.29 2.37 1.18
N THR A 316 -6.41 1.59 2.24
CA THR A 316 -5.29 0.96 2.95
C THR A 316 -5.58 -0.53 3.13
N GLN A 317 -4.59 -1.37 2.86
CA GLN A 317 -4.72 -2.82 2.82
C GLN A 317 -3.84 -3.44 3.92
N ILE A 318 -4.34 -4.50 4.54
CA ILE A 318 -3.64 -5.29 5.57
C ILE A 318 -3.73 -6.77 5.22
N VAL A 319 -2.59 -7.46 5.14
CA VAL A 319 -2.53 -8.91 4.84
C VAL A 319 -1.47 -9.62 5.67
N PHE A 320 -1.81 -10.77 6.27
CA PHE A 320 -0.87 -11.64 6.98
C PHE A 320 -1.34 -13.11 7.03
N GLU A 321 -0.41 -14.07 7.17
CA GLU A 321 -0.71 -15.47 7.54
C GLU A 321 -0.92 -15.54 9.07
N PRO A 322 -2.14 -15.84 9.57
CA PRO A 322 -2.38 -15.96 11.00
C PRO A 322 -1.77 -17.26 11.55
N THR A 323 -1.16 -17.20 12.72
CA THR A 323 -0.66 -18.39 13.44
C THR A 323 -1.81 -19.19 14.05
N ASP A 324 -1.65 -20.51 14.17
CA ASP A 324 -2.63 -21.42 14.76
C ASP A 324 -3.11 -20.95 16.15
N GLY A 325 -4.32 -20.37 16.22
CA GLY A 325 -4.82 -19.71 17.42
C GLY A 325 -6.33 -19.57 17.44
N GLU A 326 -6.86 -18.51 16.82
CA GLU A 326 -8.31 -18.37 16.64
C GLU A 326 -8.72 -18.91 15.26
N LYS A 327 -9.94 -19.43 15.16
CA LYS A 327 -10.47 -19.78 13.85
C LYS A 327 -10.78 -18.50 13.09
N MET A 328 -10.11 -18.33 11.96
CA MET A 328 -10.52 -17.38 10.92
C MET A 328 -12.02 -17.54 10.66
N ILE A 329 -12.73 -16.41 10.65
CA ILE A 329 -14.13 -16.37 10.27
C ILE A 329 -14.20 -16.63 8.75
N GLU A 330 -15.30 -17.22 8.27
CA GLU A 330 -15.52 -17.37 6.83
C GLU A 330 -16.13 -16.09 6.27
N GLY A 331 -15.60 -15.59 5.15
CA GLY A 331 -16.03 -14.35 4.51
C GLY A 331 -14.93 -13.76 3.64
N GLU A 332 -15.14 -12.52 3.18
CA GLU A 332 -14.19 -11.81 2.30
C GLU A 332 -12.76 -11.78 2.85
N HIS A 333 -12.61 -11.61 4.17
CA HIS A 333 -11.32 -11.40 4.83
C HIS A 333 -10.45 -12.65 4.97
N LYS A 334 -10.96 -13.83 4.62
CA LYS A 334 -10.21 -15.10 4.66
C LYS A 334 -9.91 -15.51 3.23
N TYR A 335 -8.63 -15.50 2.87
CA TYR A 335 -8.17 -15.80 1.53
C TYR A 335 -7.27 -17.03 1.54
N SER A 336 -7.46 -17.95 0.59
CA SER A 336 -6.68 -19.19 0.49
C SER A 336 -5.99 -19.27 -0.86
N ILE A 337 -4.67 -19.46 -0.86
CA ILE A 337 -3.84 -19.61 -2.07
C ILE A 337 -2.95 -20.84 -1.99
N GLU A 338 -2.67 -21.43 -3.13
CA GLU A 338 -1.52 -22.31 -3.32
C GLU A 338 -0.41 -21.51 -4.01
N PHE A 339 0.79 -21.44 -3.43
CA PHE A 339 1.95 -20.81 -4.06
C PHE A 339 3.22 -21.62 -3.81
N GLY A 340 3.96 -21.97 -4.87
CA GLY A 340 5.17 -22.79 -4.76
C GLY A 340 4.93 -24.18 -4.15
N GLY A 341 3.74 -24.78 -4.37
CA GLY A 341 3.35 -26.08 -3.81
C GLY A 341 3.05 -26.06 -2.30
N ARG A 342 2.72 -24.89 -1.74
CA ARG A 342 2.28 -24.70 -0.36
C ARG A 342 0.94 -23.99 -0.32
N ASP A 343 0.02 -24.50 0.48
CA ASP A 343 -1.23 -23.81 0.84
C ASP A 343 -0.95 -22.74 1.90
N PHE A 344 -1.55 -21.56 1.73
CA PHE A 344 -1.58 -20.47 2.70
C PHE A 344 -3.04 -20.10 2.98
N THR A 345 -3.34 -19.77 4.23
CA THR A 345 -4.60 -19.11 4.61
C THR A 345 -4.24 -17.75 5.21
N LEU A 346 -4.62 -16.70 4.50
CA LEU A 346 -4.31 -15.32 4.84
C LEU A 346 -5.54 -14.66 5.46
N TYR A 347 -5.31 -13.80 6.45
CA TYR A 347 -6.19 -12.67 6.66
C TYR A 347 -5.83 -11.61 5.63
N GLN A 348 -6.85 -11.04 4.98
CA GLN A 348 -6.72 -9.87 4.13
C GLN A 348 -7.87 -8.89 4.42
N TYR A 349 -7.63 -7.59 4.36
CA TYR A 349 -8.72 -6.61 4.25
C TYR A 349 -8.27 -5.32 3.56
N SER A 350 -9.19 -4.69 2.83
CA SER A 350 -9.00 -3.38 2.17
C SER A 350 -9.99 -2.35 2.71
N HIS A 351 -9.51 -1.42 3.54
CA HIS A 351 -10.30 -0.30 4.03
C HIS A 351 -10.39 0.81 2.97
N LEU A 352 -11.39 0.72 2.09
CA LEU A 352 -11.73 1.78 1.15
C LEU A 352 -12.15 3.05 1.89
N GLY A 353 -11.69 4.22 1.44
CA GLY A 353 -11.90 5.49 2.13
C GLY A 353 -10.84 5.80 3.21
N TYR A 354 -9.86 4.93 3.43
CA TYR A 354 -8.81 5.09 4.45
C TYR A 354 -7.39 5.12 3.88
N GLY A 355 -7.24 5.35 2.57
CA GLY A 355 -5.95 5.76 2.00
C GLY A 355 -5.53 7.16 2.45
N LEU A 356 -4.25 7.53 2.29
CA LEU A 356 -3.69 8.77 2.85
C LEU A 356 -4.50 10.03 2.46
N MET A 357 -4.86 10.16 1.17
CA MET A 357 -5.60 11.33 0.68
C MET A 357 -7.04 11.35 1.21
N GLN A 358 -7.63 10.19 1.50
CA GLN A 358 -8.97 10.08 2.09
C GLN A 358 -8.93 10.34 3.61
N GLY A 359 -7.88 9.91 4.32
CA GLY A 359 -7.64 10.32 5.71
C GLY A 359 -7.48 11.84 5.83
N ARG A 360 -6.69 12.45 4.92
CA ARG A 360 -6.56 13.91 4.81
C ARG A 360 -7.91 14.60 4.54
N ARG A 361 -8.69 14.09 3.58
CA ARG A 361 -10.06 14.57 3.29
C ARG A 361 -10.94 14.54 4.54
N GLN A 362 -11.04 13.39 5.22
CA GLN A 362 -11.91 13.21 6.39
C GLN A 362 -11.53 14.13 7.55
N ILE A 363 -10.24 14.26 7.87
CA ILE A 363 -9.75 15.19 8.91
C ILE A 363 -10.09 16.65 8.54
N ASN A 364 -9.84 17.05 7.29
CA ASN A 364 -10.16 18.41 6.83
C ASN A 364 -11.66 18.70 6.86
N ALA A 365 -12.50 17.73 6.48
CA ALA A 365 -13.95 17.83 6.50
C ALA A 365 -14.48 17.97 7.94
N ALA A 366 -13.97 17.19 8.90
CA ALA A 366 -14.36 17.29 10.31
C ALA A 366 -14.03 18.67 10.94
N ILE A 367 -12.88 19.24 10.57
CA ILE A 367 -12.47 20.59 10.98
C ILE A 367 -13.39 21.65 10.35
N LEU A 368 -13.65 21.54 9.04
CA LEU A 368 -14.51 22.48 8.33
C LEU A 368 -15.97 22.40 8.79
N GLU A 369 -16.51 21.21 9.05
CA GLU A 369 -17.85 21.02 9.59
C GLU A 369 -18.00 21.72 10.96
N THR A 370 -16.95 21.67 11.79
CA THR A 370 -16.89 22.38 13.07
C THR A 370 -16.88 23.90 12.87
N TYR A 371 -16.12 24.40 11.89
CA TYR A 371 -16.13 25.83 11.53
C TYR A 371 -17.52 26.29 11.06
N LEU A 372 -18.13 25.57 10.10
CA LEU A 372 -19.42 25.90 9.50
C LEU A 372 -20.59 25.90 10.51
N LYS A 373 -20.48 25.13 11.60
CA LYS A 373 -21.43 25.20 12.75
C LYS A 373 -21.32 26.51 13.55
N THR A 374 -20.20 27.24 13.44
CA THR A 374 -19.96 28.51 14.14
C THR A 374 -20.02 29.73 13.24
N ASP A 375 -19.66 29.60 11.96
CA ASP A 375 -19.69 30.64 10.95
C ASP A 375 -20.21 30.06 9.62
N SER A 376 -21.45 30.41 9.29
CA SER A 376 -22.14 29.97 8.08
C SER A 376 -21.99 30.93 6.89
N THR A 377 -20.97 31.81 6.90
CA THR A 377 -20.74 32.78 5.80
C THR A 377 -19.81 32.28 4.71
N LEU A 378 -19.17 31.11 4.90
CA LEU A 378 -18.36 30.48 3.87
C LEU A 378 -19.25 29.78 2.84
N GLU A 379 -19.29 30.32 1.63
CA GLU A 379 -20.00 29.73 0.48
C GLU A 379 -19.19 28.60 -0.17
N PRO A 380 -19.86 27.56 -0.70
CA PRO A 380 -19.21 26.48 -1.44
C PRO A 380 -18.77 26.92 -2.85
N LEU A 381 -17.74 26.25 -3.37
CA LEU A 381 -17.27 26.39 -4.74
C LEU A 381 -18.27 25.81 -5.74
N THR A 382 -18.45 26.51 -6.87
CA THR A 382 -19.06 25.90 -8.05
C THR A 382 -18.12 24.87 -8.69
N ALA A 383 -18.68 23.95 -9.48
CA ALA A 383 -17.90 22.95 -10.22
C ALA A 383 -16.92 23.56 -11.26
N ALA A 384 -17.10 24.82 -11.65
CA ALA A 384 -16.16 25.55 -12.50
C ALA A 384 -14.98 26.12 -11.69
N GLU A 385 -15.24 26.75 -10.54
CA GLU A 385 -14.21 27.31 -9.67
C GLU A 385 -13.31 26.23 -9.07
N ALA A 386 -13.88 25.07 -8.71
CA ALA A 386 -13.11 23.92 -8.23
C ALA A 386 -12.12 23.36 -9.26
N LYS A 387 -12.23 23.74 -10.55
CA LYS A 387 -11.30 23.37 -11.64
C LYS A 387 -10.35 24.50 -12.04
N SER A 388 -10.42 25.68 -11.39
CA SER A 388 -9.70 26.89 -11.83
C SER A 388 -8.58 27.35 -10.88
N ASN A 389 -8.07 26.47 -10.02
CA ASN A 389 -7.13 26.79 -8.93
C ASN A 389 -7.64 27.98 -8.08
N PRO A 390 -8.75 27.79 -7.34
CA PRO A 390 -9.38 28.88 -6.60
C PRO A 390 -8.51 29.26 -5.39
N SER A 391 -8.50 30.55 -5.03
CA SER A 391 -7.80 31.02 -3.83
C SER A 391 -8.72 31.30 -2.65
N ALA A 392 -8.28 30.92 -1.47
CA ALA A 392 -8.98 31.07 -0.20
C ALA A 392 -9.05 32.54 0.23
N LYS A 393 -10.22 32.92 0.76
CA LYS A 393 -10.46 34.25 1.35
C LYS A 393 -10.42 34.27 2.88
N ILE A 394 -10.47 33.09 3.50
CA ILE A 394 -10.52 32.91 4.95
C ILE A 394 -9.41 31.98 5.43
N SER A 395 -9.07 32.09 6.70
CA SER A 395 -8.15 31.17 7.39
C SER A 395 -8.87 30.50 8.56
N ILE A 396 -8.74 29.18 8.66
CA ILE A 396 -9.35 28.35 9.70
C ILE A 396 -8.23 27.76 10.58
N GLU A 397 -8.39 27.80 11.91
CA GLU A 397 -7.50 27.10 12.84
C GLU A 397 -7.61 25.58 12.61
N ASN A 398 -6.52 24.94 12.17
CA ASN A 398 -6.41 23.51 11.97
C ASN A 398 -5.36 22.95 12.95
N PRO A 399 -5.74 22.12 13.95
CA PRO A 399 -4.81 21.59 14.94
C PRO A 399 -3.73 20.65 14.35
N CYS A 400 -3.92 20.14 13.13
CA CYS A 400 -2.95 19.31 12.41
C CYS A 400 -1.96 20.11 11.55
N VAL A 401 -2.09 21.44 11.47
CA VAL A 401 -1.07 22.30 10.84
C VAL A 401 -0.04 22.71 11.90
N PRO A 402 1.27 22.46 11.68
CA PRO A 402 2.31 22.82 12.65
C PRO A 402 2.44 24.34 12.87
N PRO A 403 2.88 24.79 14.06
CA PRO A 403 3.19 26.19 14.31
C PRO A 403 4.18 26.76 13.28
N GLY A 404 3.90 27.95 12.76
CA GLY A 404 4.74 28.60 11.74
C GLY A 404 4.63 27.98 10.33
N VAL A 405 3.63 27.14 10.09
CA VAL A 405 3.25 26.62 8.77
C VAL A 405 1.85 27.14 8.40
N THR A 406 1.56 27.27 7.11
CA THR A 406 0.23 27.56 6.58
C THR A 406 0.02 26.69 5.35
N ALA A 407 -1.11 25.98 5.29
CA ALA A 407 -1.53 25.29 4.09
C ALA A 407 -2.48 26.21 3.32
N GLU A 408 -2.00 26.78 2.22
CA GLU A 408 -2.75 27.73 1.41
C GLU A 408 -3.67 27.02 0.40
N ASP A 409 -4.79 27.66 0.04
CA ASP A 409 -5.71 27.27 -1.03
C ASP A 409 -6.17 25.79 -0.96
N VAL A 410 -6.35 25.26 0.26
CA VAL A 410 -6.73 23.86 0.48
C VAL A 410 -8.19 23.65 0.08
N ILE A 411 -8.39 22.80 -0.93
CA ILE A 411 -9.71 22.32 -1.31
C ILE A 411 -10.17 21.25 -0.33
N VAL A 412 -11.28 21.51 0.38
CA VAL A 412 -11.93 20.59 1.30
C VAL A 412 -13.20 20.06 0.67
N GLU A 413 -13.35 18.73 0.61
CA GLU A 413 -14.52 18.05 0.04
C GLU A 413 -15.32 17.35 1.14
N MET A 414 -16.59 17.74 1.27
CA MET A 414 -17.54 17.22 2.25
C MET A 414 -18.20 15.91 1.79
N ASP A 415 -18.93 15.21 2.66
CA ASP A 415 -19.56 13.91 2.37
C ASP A 415 -20.74 13.98 1.39
N ASP A 416 -21.34 15.16 1.19
CA ASP A 416 -22.32 15.41 0.14
C ASP A 416 -21.68 15.75 -1.23
N GLY A 417 -20.34 15.76 -1.31
CA GLY A 417 -19.56 16.14 -2.48
C GLY A 417 -19.35 17.65 -2.66
N THR A 418 -19.88 18.48 -1.75
CA THR A 418 -19.69 19.93 -1.75
C THR A 418 -18.22 20.27 -1.47
N LYS A 419 -17.67 21.26 -2.19
CA LYS A 419 -16.26 21.66 -2.06
C LYS A 419 -16.12 23.11 -1.58
N TYR A 420 -15.11 23.35 -0.76
CA TYR A 420 -14.75 24.67 -0.22
C TYR A 420 -13.26 24.91 -0.42
N VAL A 421 -12.82 26.17 -0.37
CA VAL A 421 -11.38 26.53 -0.38
C VAL A 421 -11.05 27.40 0.82
N VAL A 422 -10.05 26.97 1.59
CA VAL A 422 -9.67 27.60 2.87
C VAL A 422 -8.15 27.58 3.04
N ASN A 423 -7.61 28.56 3.76
CA ASN A 423 -6.25 28.49 4.27
C ASN A 423 -6.31 27.81 5.66
N PHE A 424 -5.51 26.77 5.88
CA PHE A 424 -5.37 26.19 7.22
C PHE A 424 -4.13 26.75 7.91
N VAL A 425 -4.33 27.27 9.12
CA VAL A 425 -3.28 27.85 9.97
C VAL A 425 -3.25 27.12 11.32
N SER A 426 -2.07 27.04 11.93
CA SER A 426 -1.97 26.46 13.28
C SER A 426 -2.70 27.33 14.31
N PRO A 427 -3.47 26.75 15.26
CA PRO A 427 -4.02 27.50 16.39
C PRO A 427 -2.93 28.05 17.32
N ALA A 428 -1.71 27.46 17.30
CA ALA A 428 -0.58 27.80 18.15
C ALA A 428 0.51 28.57 17.38
N LYS A 429 1.13 29.57 18.00
CA LYS A 429 2.18 30.39 17.35
C LYS A 429 3.57 29.78 17.36
N SER A 430 3.87 28.91 18.33
CA SER A 430 5.13 28.20 18.48
C SER A 430 4.92 27.00 19.42
N LEU A 431 5.92 26.11 19.53
CA LEU A 431 5.92 25.01 20.50
C LEU A 431 5.76 25.46 21.97
N SER A 432 6.17 26.70 22.30
CA SER A 432 6.02 27.28 23.64
C SER A 432 4.65 27.91 23.93
N ASP A 433 3.75 27.91 22.94
CA ASP A 433 2.37 28.37 23.12
C ASP A 433 1.58 27.34 23.94
N LYS A 434 0.75 27.80 24.89
CA LYS A 434 -0.13 26.91 25.68
C LYS A 434 -1.12 26.15 24.80
N LYS A 435 -1.44 26.67 23.61
CA LYS A 435 -2.27 25.97 22.62
C LYS A 435 -1.56 24.79 21.94
N ALA A 436 -0.21 24.71 21.91
CA ALA A 436 0.50 23.72 21.10
C ALA A 436 0.22 22.27 21.51
N GLU A 437 0.29 21.96 22.81
CA GLU A 437 -0.04 20.65 23.38
C GLU A 437 -1.52 20.28 23.17
N THR A 438 -2.42 21.27 23.31
CA THR A 438 -3.85 21.09 23.06
C THR A 438 -4.12 20.80 21.57
N ALA A 439 -3.45 21.50 20.66
CA ALA A 439 -3.57 21.30 19.22
C ALA A 439 -3.07 19.92 18.79
N SER A 440 -1.89 19.50 19.25
CA SER A 440 -1.37 18.15 18.97
C SER A 440 -2.35 17.07 19.44
N THR A 441 -2.92 17.24 20.64
CA THR A 441 -3.93 16.32 21.20
C THR A 441 -5.23 16.31 20.38
N GLN A 442 -5.70 17.49 19.95
CA GLN A 442 -6.89 17.64 19.10
C GLN A 442 -6.70 17.01 17.72
N CYS A 443 -5.53 17.20 17.08
CA CYS A 443 -5.24 16.56 15.80
C CYS A 443 -5.29 15.03 15.91
N LYS A 444 -4.62 14.47 16.91
CA LYS A 444 -4.65 13.04 17.21
C LYS A 444 -6.07 12.53 17.46
N PHE A 445 -6.85 13.26 18.27
CA PHE A 445 -8.26 12.91 18.54
C PHE A 445 -9.11 12.89 17.25
N ILE A 446 -8.95 13.86 16.35
CA ILE A 446 -9.70 13.90 15.08
C ILE A 446 -9.27 12.72 14.18
N ALA A 447 -7.96 12.46 14.05
CA ALA A 447 -7.43 11.35 13.27
C ALA A 447 -7.84 9.96 13.79
N GLU A 448 -7.99 9.80 15.11
CA GLU A 448 -8.52 8.57 15.72
C GLU A 448 -10.04 8.47 15.58
N SER A 449 -10.77 9.59 15.68
CA SER A 449 -12.24 9.62 15.57
C SER A 449 -12.72 9.15 14.20
N ILE A 450 -12.04 9.53 13.11
CA ILE A 450 -12.44 9.11 11.76
C ILE A 450 -12.30 7.60 11.53
N LEU A 451 -11.52 6.89 12.34
CA LEU A 451 -11.44 5.42 12.29
C LEU A 451 -12.72 4.75 12.83
N ASN A 452 -13.53 5.45 13.64
CA ASN A 452 -14.79 4.94 14.16
C ASN A 452 -14.60 3.58 14.91
N LYS A 453 -13.71 3.61 15.92
CA LYS A 453 -13.36 2.44 16.75
C LYS A 453 -14.51 1.93 17.62
N ASP A 454 -15.48 2.80 17.95
CA ASP A 454 -16.66 2.48 18.75
C ASP A 454 -17.78 1.80 17.94
N ALA A 455 -17.59 1.62 16.63
CA ALA A 455 -18.50 0.83 15.79
C ALA A 455 -18.69 -0.59 16.36
N THR A 456 -19.92 -1.11 16.24
CA THR A 456 -20.29 -2.40 16.84
C THR A 456 -19.46 -3.56 16.26
N CYS A 457 -18.51 -4.06 17.04
CA CYS A 457 -17.76 -5.26 16.71
C CYS A 457 -18.60 -6.51 17.02
N ILE A 458 -19.03 -7.22 15.97
CA ILE A 458 -19.78 -8.48 16.09
C ILE A 458 -18.89 -9.72 16.30
N SER A 459 -17.57 -9.52 16.30
CA SER A 459 -16.55 -10.56 16.42
C SER A 459 -15.74 -10.41 17.72
N LYS A 460 -14.84 -11.35 18.02
CA LYS A 460 -13.98 -11.28 19.22
C LYS A 460 -12.99 -10.11 19.18
N SER A 461 -12.52 -9.75 17.99
CA SER A 461 -11.59 -8.65 17.75
C SER A 461 -11.93 -8.00 16.41
N CYS A 462 -11.80 -6.68 16.36
CA CYS A 462 -12.03 -5.87 15.17
C CYS A 462 -10.94 -4.80 15.08
N SER A 463 -10.62 -4.37 13.85
CA SER A 463 -9.77 -3.21 13.63
C SER A 463 -10.57 -1.93 13.91
N PHE A 464 -11.24 -1.40 12.91
CA PHE A 464 -12.01 -0.16 12.98
C PHE A 464 -13.22 -0.23 12.02
N ASN A 465 -14.22 0.65 12.16
CA ASN A 465 -15.55 0.47 11.55
C ASN A 465 -16.24 -0.88 11.85
N GLY A 466 -15.88 -1.57 12.94
CA GLY A 466 -16.44 -2.88 13.29
C GLY A 466 -15.98 -4.04 12.39
N VAL A 467 -14.99 -3.80 11.51
CA VAL A 467 -14.39 -4.82 10.63
C VAL A 467 -13.63 -5.85 11.45
N PHE A 468 -13.94 -7.14 11.27
CA PHE A 468 -13.20 -8.22 11.90
C PHE A 468 -11.70 -8.18 11.53
N GLN A 469 -10.85 -8.28 12.54
CA GLN A 469 -9.40 -8.44 12.37
C GLN A 469 -8.90 -9.44 13.42
N PRO A 470 -8.14 -10.48 13.06
CA PRO A 470 -7.43 -11.30 14.02
C PRO A 470 -6.42 -10.45 14.80
N SER A 471 -6.29 -10.69 16.10
CA SER A 471 -5.40 -9.89 16.96
C SER A 471 -3.92 -10.12 16.58
N LEU A 472 -3.28 -9.13 15.95
CA LEU A 472 -1.87 -9.20 15.53
C LEU A 472 -0.93 -9.59 16.68
N LYS A 473 -1.21 -9.12 17.90
CA LYS A 473 -0.44 -9.46 19.10
C LYS A 473 -0.46 -10.96 19.46
N ASN A 474 -1.56 -11.66 19.13
CA ASN A 474 -1.80 -13.04 19.56
C ASN A 474 -1.82 -14.05 18.41
N GLN A 475 -1.97 -13.59 17.17
CA GLN A 475 -2.14 -14.40 15.97
C GLN A 475 -1.16 -14.05 14.85
N PHE A 476 -0.17 -13.21 15.11
CA PHE A 476 0.95 -13.00 14.20
C PHE A 476 2.28 -13.14 14.97
N SER A 477 3.28 -13.72 14.32
CA SER A 477 4.56 -14.01 14.95
C SER A 477 5.26 -12.71 15.37
N ALA A 478 5.72 -12.67 16.62
CA ALA A 478 6.50 -11.55 17.14
C ALA A 478 7.90 -11.45 16.50
N LEU A 479 8.35 -12.52 15.83
CA LEU A 479 9.65 -12.61 15.14
C LEU A 479 9.55 -12.38 13.63
N ALA A 480 8.35 -12.48 13.05
CA ALA A 480 8.12 -12.20 11.63
C ALA A 480 8.20 -10.70 11.34
N ASP A 481 8.42 -10.34 10.07
CA ASP A 481 8.48 -8.94 9.66
C ASP A 481 7.09 -8.32 9.48
N MET A 482 7.00 -7.00 9.66
CA MET A 482 5.84 -6.18 9.28
C MET A 482 6.31 -5.10 8.32
N TYR A 483 5.91 -5.19 7.05
CA TYR A 483 6.26 -4.21 6.02
C TYR A 483 5.13 -3.18 5.83
N VAL A 484 5.47 -1.91 5.99
CA VAL A 484 4.62 -0.74 5.72
C VAL A 484 5.20 0.00 4.50
N PHE A 485 4.48 0.16 3.40
CA PHE A 485 5.01 0.76 2.16
C PHE A 485 4.01 1.70 1.45
N SER A 486 4.28 2.02 0.18
CA SER A 486 3.61 3.09 -0.57
C SER A 486 3.70 4.42 0.20
N TYR A 487 2.58 5.05 0.58
CA TYR A 487 2.63 6.32 1.30
C TYR A 487 3.30 6.23 2.70
N PHE A 488 3.46 5.04 3.29
CA PHE A 488 4.31 4.88 4.46
C PHE A 488 5.78 5.20 4.16
N TYR A 489 6.29 4.75 3.02
CA TYR A 489 7.64 5.08 2.58
C TYR A 489 7.74 6.58 2.22
N ASP A 490 6.82 7.06 1.37
CA ASP A 490 6.84 8.43 0.82
C ASP A 490 6.73 9.54 1.88
N ARG A 491 6.23 9.23 3.08
CA ARG A 491 6.13 10.19 4.20
C ARG A 491 7.18 10.03 5.29
N LEU A 492 7.99 8.98 5.25
CA LEU A 492 8.98 8.66 6.29
C LEU A 492 10.43 8.76 5.79
N GLU A 493 10.81 8.11 4.69
CA GLU A 493 12.20 8.16 4.20
C GLU A 493 12.64 9.59 3.79
N PRO A 494 11.83 10.39 3.06
CA PRO A 494 12.25 11.73 2.64
C PRO A 494 12.59 12.69 3.79
N ILE A 495 12.01 12.47 4.98
CA ILE A 495 12.30 13.25 6.21
C ILE A 495 13.37 12.60 7.12
N GLY A 496 13.97 11.49 6.69
CA GLY A 496 15.14 10.88 7.33
C GLY A 496 14.82 9.72 8.28
N MET A 497 13.62 9.15 8.22
CA MET A 497 13.31 7.92 8.95
C MET A 497 14.15 6.75 8.38
N PRO A 498 14.75 5.88 9.23
CA PRO A 498 15.41 4.67 8.75
C PRO A 498 14.40 3.68 8.14
N LEU A 499 14.88 2.74 7.33
CA LEU A 499 14.04 1.69 6.73
C LEU A 499 13.51 0.66 7.73
N THR A 500 14.11 0.57 8.92
CA THR A 500 13.66 -0.27 10.03
C THR A 500 13.51 0.58 11.28
N PHE A 501 12.35 0.52 11.94
CA PHE A 501 12.03 1.37 13.09
C PHE A 501 10.91 0.78 13.94
N THR A 502 10.82 1.20 15.21
CA THR A 502 9.64 0.94 16.04
C THR A 502 8.52 1.94 15.76
N LEU A 503 7.26 1.51 15.89
CA LEU A 503 6.11 2.42 15.77
C LEU A 503 6.16 3.60 16.78
N GLY A 504 6.82 3.42 17.92
CA GLY A 504 7.10 4.49 18.89
C GLY A 504 8.20 5.48 18.44
N GLU A 505 9.12 5.09 17.55
CA GLU A 505 10.02 6.03 16.89
C GLU A 505 9.31 6.80 15.77
N MET A 506 8.40 6.14 15.05
CA MET A 506 7.50 6.82 14.11
C MET A 506 6.61 7.86 14.84
N GLN A 507 6.10 7.53 16.03
CA GLN A 507 5.38 8.53 16.84
C GLN A 507 6.26 9.74 17.20
N LYS A 508 7.54 9.53 17.56
CA LYS A 508 8.46 10.62 17.90
C LYS A 508 8.77 11.52 16.70
N ILE A 509 8.95 10.98 15.49
CA ILE A 509 9.19 11.81 14.31
C ILE A 509 7.92 12.60 13.94
N THR A 510 6.72 12.02 14.12
CA THR A 510 5.44 12.74 14.02
C THR A 510 5.39 13.93 14.97
N GLU A 511 5.72 13.74 16.25
CA GLU A 511 5.78 14.81 17.26
C GLU A 511 6.80 15.91 16.87
N GLN A 512 7.95 15.55 16.32
CA GLN A 512 8.98 16.49 15.83
C GLN A 512 8.54 17.30 14.61
N VAL A 513 7.81 16.70 13.67
CA VAL A 513 7.22 17.42 12.53
C VAL A 513 6.13 18.38 13.01
N CYS A 514 5.22 17.90 13.86
CA CYS A 514 4.10 18.69 14.40
C CYS A 514 4.54 19.83 15.34
N ALA A 515 5.76 19.80 15.88
CA ALA A 515 6.32 20.84 16.73
C ALA A 515 6.50 22.22 16.06
N GLY A 516 6.48 22.27 14.72
CA GLY A 516 6.49 23.51 13.95
C GLY A 516 7.84 23.91 13.35
N SER A 517 7.79 24.79 12.35
CA SER A 517 8.93 25.15 11.50
C SER A 517 10.11 25.72 12.27
N SER A 518 9.88 26.44 13.36
CA SER A 518 10.92 26.96 14.26
C SER A 518 11.76 25.89 14.98
N MET A 519 11.32 24.63 14.96
CA MET A 519 11.99 23.50 15.59
C MET A 519 12.64 22.55 14.58
N TRP A 520 12.33 22.66 13.28
CA TRP A 520 12.79 21.69 12.28
C TRP A 520 14.32 21.68 12.12
N ASP A 521 15.01 22.81 12.19
CA ASP A 521 16.50 22.86 12.24
C ASP A 521 17.11 22.09 13.43
N GLN A 522 16.34 21.97 14.53
CA GLN A 522 16.80 21.30 15.74
C GLN A 522 16.67 19.77 15.62
N TYR A 523 15.62 19.27 14.96
CA TYR A 523 15.38 17.84 14.77
C TYR A 523 16.00 17.29 13.48
N PHE A 524 15.83 18.00 12.36
CA PHE A 524 16.23 17.56 11.01
C PHE A 524 17.53 18.23 10.57
N LYS A 525 18.66 17.50 10.60
CA LYS A 525 19.99 18.09 10.33
C LYS A 525 20.34 18.26 8.86
N GLN A 526 19.55 17.74 7.93
CA GLN A 526 19.78 17.89 6.50
C GLN A 526 18.70 18.79 5.90
N ALA A 527 19.12 19.83 5.18
CA ALA A 527 18.21 20.77 4.53
C ALA A 527 17.22 20.10 3.55
N LYS A 528 17.54 18.90 3.02
CA LYS A 528 16.62 18.12 2.18
C LYS A 528 15.33 17.73 2.92
N HIS A 529 15.43 17.36 4.20
CA HIS A 529 14.29 16.95 5.02
C HIS A 529 13.40 18.15 5.36
N ILE A 530 14.02 19.28 5.71
CA ILE A 530 13.29 20.53 6.00
C ILE A 530 12.56 21.02 4.76
N LYS A 531 13.23 21.05 3.60
CA LYS A 531 12.61 21.45 2.32
C LYS A 531 11.39 20.59 1.97
N GLU A 532 11.43 19.31 2.29
CA GLU A 532 10.32 18.40 2.04
C GLU A 532 9.10 18.77 2.92
N LEU A 533 9.32 19.03 4.21
CA LEU A 533 8.30 19.56 5.15
C LEU A 533 7.77 20.95 4.75
N GLU A 534 8.62 21.82 4.18
CA GLU A 534 8.21 23.12 3.63
C GLU A 534 7.39 23.02 2.34
N THR A 535 7.58 21.95 1.56
CA THR A 535 6.90 21.74 0.27
C THR A 535 5.47 21.19 0.45
N GLU A 536 5.22 20.44 1.53
CA GLU A 536 3.92 19.84 1.83
C GLU A 536 3.49 20.23 3.26
N PRO A 537 2.66 21.28 3.40
CA PRO A 537 2.32 21.88 4.70
C PRO A 537 1.42 20.99 5.57
N LEU A 538 0.87 19.90 5.04
CA LEU A 538 0.04 18.94 5.76
C LEU A 538 0.81 17.68 6.23
N TRP A 539 2.15 17.71 6.26
CA TRP A 539 2.97 16.56 6.68
C TRP A 539 2.64 16.04 8.09
N CYS A 540 2.36 16.94 9.05
CA CYS A 540 1.94 16.56 10.41
C CYS A 540 0.59 15.81 10.38
N GLN A 541 -0.38 16.30 9.60
CA GLN A 541 -1.67 15.65 9.44
C GLN A 541 -1.55 14.23 8.86
N ASP A 542 -0.73 14.08 7.82
CA ASP A 542 -0.44 12.79 7.21
C ASP A 542 0.19 11.82 8.22
N LEU A 543 1.25 12.24 8.92
CA LEU A 543 1.93 11.38 9.90
C LEU A 543 1.07 11.05 11.12
N VAL A 544 0.24 11.98 11.60
CA VAL A 544 -0.72 11.70 12.68
C VAL A 544 -1.75 10.67 12.22
N PHE A 545 -2.33 10.83 11.03
CA PHE A 545 -3.24 9.83 10.46
C PHE A 545 -2.59 8.45 10.35
N MET A 546 -1.37 8.38 9.80
CA MET A 546 -0.62 7.13 9.65
C MET A 546 -0.29 6.46 10.99
N THR A 547 0.11 7.25 12.00
CA THR A 547 0.39 6.74 13.35
C THR A 547 -0.88 6.23 14.03
N SER A 548 -2.00 6.97 13.92
CA SER A 548 -3.30 6.54 14.45
C SER A 548 -3.85 5.29 13.74
N LEU A 549 -3.70 5.19 12.42
CA LEU A 549 -4.10 4.02 11.64
C LEU A 549 -3.34 2.75 12.09
N LEU A 550 -2.01 2.81 12.20
CA LEU A 550 -1.20 1.68 12.64
C LEU A 550 -1.44 1.33 14.11
N HIS A 551 -1.36 2.31 15.01
CA HIS A 551 -1.42 2.06 16.46
C HIS A 551 -2.85 1.77 16.94
N VAL A 552 -3.80 2.65 16.60
CA VAL A 552 -5.18 2.58 17.11
C VAL A 552 -6.08 1.81 16.16
N GLY A 553 -5.95 1.99 14.84
CA GLY A 553 -6.73 1.25 13.83
C GLY A 553 -6.44 -0.25 13.88
N TYR A 554 -5.19 -0.64 13.64
CA TYR A 554 -4.76 -2.04 13.52
C TYR A 554 -4.29 -2.70 14.84
N ASP A 555 -4.26 -1.98 15.96
CA ASP A 555 -3.80 -2.47 17.29
C ASP A 555 -2.33 -2.94 17.30
N ILE A 556 -1.45 -2.22 16.58
CA ILE A 556 -0.01 -2.49 16.58
C ILE A 556 0.64 -1.82 17.81
N PRO A 557 1.38 -2.57 18.67
CA PRO A 557 2.07 -1.98 19.82
C PRO A 557 3.17 -0.99 19.40
N LEU A 558 3.35 0.10 20.15
CA LEU A 558 4.44 1.08 19.89
C LEU A 558 5.85 0.47 19.90
N SER A 559 6.05 -0.62 20.64
CA SER A 559 7.33 -1.35 20.68
C SER A 559 7.56 -2.28 19.48
N ARG A 560 6.60 -2.40 18.55
CA ARG A 560 6.72 -3.29 17.39
C ARG A 560 7.64 -2.68 16.36
N GLU A 561 8.66 -3.44 15.96
CA GLU A 561 9.47 -3.13 14.78
C GLU A 561 8.63 -3.28 13.51
N LEU A 562 8.71 -2.26 12.66
CA LEU A 562 8.17 -2.12 11.33
C LEU A 562 9.33 -1.90 10.35
N LYS A 563 9.13 -2.32 9.10
CA LYS A 563 10.06 -2.10 8.00
C LYS A 563 9.36 -1.35 6.88
N THR A 564 10.06 -0.44 6.22
CA THR A 564 9.58 0.24 5.02
C THR A 564 10.64 0.16 3.93
N ALA A 565 10.19 0.04 2.68
CA ALA A 565 11.07 0.02 1.54
C ALA A 565 10.30 0.48 0.31
N LYS A 566 11.01 1.11 -0.62
CA LYS A 566 10.51 1.34 -1.99
C LYS A 566 10.76 0.12 -2.88
N THR A 567 11.92 -0.51 -2.72
CA THR A 567 12.32 -1.71 -3.45
C THR A 567 12.85 -2.81 -2.52
N ILE A 568 12.72 -4.07 -2.92
CA ILE A 568 13.40 -5.22 -2.32
C ILE A 568 14.16 -5.94 -3.46
N GLU A 569 15.45 -6.18 -3.25
CA GLU A 569 16.37 -6.70 -4.28
C GLU A 569 16.30 -5.92 -5.62
N ASP A 570 16.25 -4.58 -5.52
CA ASP A 570 16.11 -3.63 -6.63
C ASP A 570 14.77 -3.69 -7.42
N ASN A 571 13.76 -4.44 -6.95
CA ASN A 571 12.41 -4.48 -7.53
C ASN A 571 11.38 -3.71 -6.67
N GLU A 572 10.49 -2.94 -7.28
CA GLU A 572 9.48 -2.09 -6.61
C GLU A 572 8.49 -2.91 -5.78
N LEU A 573 8.23 -2.42 -4.57
CA LEU A 573 7.32 -3.04 -3.61
C LEU A 573 5.89 -2.58 -3.87
N GLY A 574 4.99 -3.53 -4.12
CA GLY A 574 3.58 -3.28 -4.45
C GLY A 574 2.92 -4.54 -5.00
N TRP A 575 1.70 -4.45 -5.50
CA TRP A 575 0.94 -5.62 -5.96
C TRP A 575 1.38 -6.16 -7.34
N CYS A 576 2.09 -5.37 -8.15
CA CYS A 576 2.36 -5.65 -9.57
C CYS A 576 3.08 -6.98 -9.84
N LEU A 577 4.12 -7.32 -9.06
CA LEU A 577 4.88 -8.57 -9.23
C LEU A 577 4.01 -9.79 -8.88
N GLY A 578 3.34 -9.76 -7.73
CA GLY A 578 2.42 -10.82 -7.30
C GLY A 578 1.28 -11.07 -8.30
N ALA A 579 0.75 -10.01 -8.93
CA ALA A 579 -0.25 -10.10 -9.99
C ALA A 579 0.31 -10.57 -11.34
N SER A 580 1.63 -10.46 -11.55
CA SER A 580 2.30 -10.86 -12.80
C SER A 580 2.68 -12.33 -12.82
N LEU A 581 3.00 -12.93 -11.67
CA LEU A 581 3.40 -14.34 -11.55
C LEU A 581 2.36 -15.33 -12.14
N PRO A 582 1.04 -15.21 -11.90
CA PRO A 582 0.04 -16.10 -12.52
C PRO A 582 -0.06 -15.98 -14.05
N LEU A 583 0.38 -14.86 -14.64
CA LEU A 583 0.32 -14.66 -16.09
C LEU A 583 1.32 -15.55 -16.84
N LEU A 584 2.36 -16.06 -16.16
CA LEU A 584 3.35 -16.99 -16.73
C LEU A 584 2.75 -18.38 -17.03
N ASP A 585 1.59 -18.73 -16.47
CA ASP A 585 0.90 -20.00 -16.77
C ASP A 585 0.31 -20.04 -18.20
N GLY A 586 0.23 -18.90 -18.91
CA GLY A 586 -0.24 -18.83 -20.30
C GLY A 586 -1.71 -19.25 -20.52
N LYS A 587 -2.52 -19.30 -19.46
CA LYS A 587 -3.92 -19.77 -19.51
C LYS A 587 -4.87 -18.76 -20.16
N ASP A 588 -4.70 -17.48 -19.81
CA ASP A 588 -5.66 -16.41 -20.11
C ASP A 588 -5.16 -15.41 -21.17
N TRP A 589 -4.13 -15.78 -21.94
CA TRP A 589 -3.67 -15.04 -23.10
C TRP A 589 -3.00 -15.98 -24.11
N LYS A 590 -2.82 -15.52 -25.35
CA LYS A 590 -2.16 -16.30 -26.42
C LYS A 590 -1.26 -15.39 -27.22
N CYS A 591 -0.16 -15.93 -27.75
CA CYS A 591 0.72 -15.13 -28.58
C CYS A 591 -0.02 -14.52 -29.78
N LYS A 592 0.13 -13.21 -30.00
CA LYS A 592 -0.36 -12.53 -31.21
C LYS A 592 0.30 -13.17 -32.43
N VAL A 593 -0.48 -13.72 -33.36
CA VAL A 593 0.07 -14.29 -34.60
C VAL A 593 0.61 -13.15 -35.46
N THR A 594 1.93 -12.99 -35.50
CA THR A 594 2.60 -12.12 -36.46
C THR A 594 2.28 -12.62 -37.86
N LYS A 595 1.45 -11.89 -38.60
CA LYS A 595 1.44 -12.00 -40.05
C LYS A 595 2.81 -11.56 -40.54
N GLU A 596 3.58 -12.50 -41.08
CA GLU A 596 4.65 -12.15 -42.01
C GLU A 596 4.01 -11.38 -43.18
N ILE A 597 4.49 -10.16 -43.43
CA ILE A 597 4.08 -9.26 -44.52
C ILE A 597 5.13 -9.36 -45.62
#